data_AF-A0A2X4SIE8-F1
#
_entry.id   AF-A0A2X4SIE8-F1
#
_cell.length_a   1.000
_cell.length_b   1.000
_cell.length_c   1.000
_cell.angle_alpha   90.00
_cell.angle_beta   90.00
_cell.angle_gamma   90.00
#
_symmetry.space_group_name_H-M   'P 1'
#
loop_
_entity.id
_entity.type
_entity.pdbx_description
1 polymer ?
#
loop_
_entity_poly.entity_id
_entity_poly.type
_entity_poly.pdbx_seq_one_letter_code
_entity_poly.pdbx_strand_id
1 'polypeptide(L)' 'MHENTLRRIAAVQAIVAQHYEKGRRDRCYREVWRRYVYPVYPISYATFKNYMSVDIVGASKRMTRAKNAVSVHYERLLFD' A
#
# COMPACT_ATOMS: atom_id res chain seq x y z
N MET A 1 6.41 -7.20 4.80
CA MET A 1 5.35 -6.90 3.80
C MET A 1 5.98 -7.04 2.42
N HIS A 2 5.34 -7.76 1.50
CA HIS A 2 5.91 -8.00 0.17
C HIS A 2 5.75 -6.79 -0.77
N GLU A 3 6.62 -6.71 -1.76
CA GLU A 3 6.68 -5.60 -2.72
C GLU A 3 5.39 -5.47 -3.53
N ASN A 4 4.84 -6.59 -4.01
CA ASN A 4 3.55 -6.60 -4.71
C ASN A 4 2.40 -6.17 -3.80
N THR A 5 2.47 -6.48 -2.50
CA THR A 5 1.49 -5.96 -1.54
C THR A 5 1.58 -4.44 -1.47
N LEU A 6 2.78 -3.86 -1.38
CA LEU A 6 2.96 -2.39 -1.33
C LEU A 6 2.44 -1.71 -2.60
N ARG A 7 2.73 -2.27 -3.78
CA ARG A 7 2.18 -1.77 -5.06
C ARG A 7 0.66 -1.79 -5.08
N ARG A 8 0.04 -2.90 -4.61
CA ARG A 8 -1.41 -3.00 -4.50
C ARG A 8 -2.00 -1.96 -3.55
N ILE A 9 -1.39 -1.76 -2.37
CA ILE A 9 -1.84 -0.73 -1.43
C ILE A 9 -1.75 0.67 -2.08
N ALA A 10 -0.67 0.97 -2.80
CA ALA A 10 -0.50 2.24 -3.50
C ALA A 10 -1.59 2.51 -4.53
N ALA A 11 -1.90 1.51 -5.36
CA ALA A 11 -2.98 1.62 -6.34
C ALA A 11 -4.34 1.86 -5.66
N VAL A 12 -4.64 1.15 -4.57
CA VAL A 12 -5.88 1.33 -3.82
C VAL A 12 -5.94 2.73 -3.19
N GLN A 13 -4.87 3.21 -2.55
CA GLN A 13 -4.83 4.57 -1.98
C GLN A 13 -4.99 5.65 -3.06
N ALA A 14 -4.44 5.44 -4.27
CA ALA A 14 -4.60 6.37 -5.39
C ALA A 14 -6.05 6.46 -5.90
N ILE A 15 -6.79 5.34 -5.96
CA ILE A 15 -8.23 5.35 -6.29
C ILE A 15 -9.00 6.12 -5.21
N VAL A 16 -8.68 5.87 -3.94
CA VAL A 16 -9.38 6.52 -2.83
C VAL A 16 -9.15 8.02 -2.83
N ALA A 17 -7.92 8.48 -3.09
CA ALA A 17 -7.58 9.90 -3.15
C ALA A 17 -8.38 10.68 -4.21
N GLN A 18 -8.83 10.01 -5.28
CA GLN A 18 -9.64 10.63 -6.35
C GLN A 18 -11.10 10.81 -5.98
N HIS A 19 -11.62 10.00 -5.05
CA HIS A 19 -13.07 9.90 -4.80
C HIS A 19 -13.50 10.21 -3.38
N TYR A 20 -12.58 10.11 -2.41
CA TYR A 20 -12.88 10.35 -1.01
C TYR A 20 -12.97 11.85 -0.70
N GLU A 21 -14.02 12.22 0.04
CA GLU A 21 -14.21 13.59 0.51
C GLU A 21 -14.66 13.56 1.97
N LYS A 22 -13.86 14.18 2.85
CA LYS A 22 -14.11 14.17 4.29
C LYS A 22 -15.42 14.90 4.60
N GLY A 23 -16.28 14.28 5.41
CA GLY A 23 -17.56 14.86 5.82
C GLY A 23 -18.72 14.62 4.84
N ARG A 24 -18.46 14.07 3.64
CA ARG A 24 -19.49 13.72 2.67
C ARG A 24 -19.87 12.25 2.79
N ARG A 25 -21.14 11.98 3.14
CA ARG A 25 -21.64 10.60 3.38
C ARG A 25 -21.59 9.74 2.10
N ASP A 26 -21.90 10.34 0.95
CA ASP A 26 -21.87 9.71 -0.37
C ASP A 26 -20.44 9.45 -0.89
N ARG A 27 -19.44 10.09 -0.29
CA ARG A 27 -18.01 9.99 -0.61
C ARG A 27 -17.16 9.54 0.58
N CYS A 28 -17.78 8.88 1.57
CA CYS A 28 -17.08 8.30 2.69
C CYS A 28 -16.30 7.05 2.26
N TYR A 29 -15.34 6.61 3.07
CA TYR A 29 -14.51 5.43 2.78
C TYR A 29 -15.31 4.17 2.42
N ARG A 30 -16.45 3.94 3.08
CA ARG A 30 -17.29 2.78 2.80
C ARG A 30 -17.89 2.84 1.38
N GLU A 31 -18.34 4.01 0.95
CA GLU A 31 -18.90 4.18 -0.39
C GLU A 31 -17.83 4.21 -1.46
N VAL A 32 -16.68 4.84 -1.20
CA VAL A 32 -15.55 4.79 -2.12
C VAL A 32 -15.04 3.37 -2.30
N TRP A 33 -14.92 2.60 -1.20
CA TRP A 33 -14.57 1.18 -1.27
C TRP A 33 -15.57 0.40 -2.13
N ARG A 34 -16.87 0.55 -1.86
CA ARG A 34 -17.93 -0.19 -2.56
C ARG A 34 -17.99 0.13 -4.05
N ARG A 35 -17.88 1.41 -4.41
CA ARG A 35 -18.12 1.89 -5.78
C ARG A 35 -16.89 1.86 -6.68
N TYR A 36 -15.70 2.13 -6.14
CA TYR A 36 -14.50 2.34 -6.95
C TYR A 36 -13.38 1.34 -6.67
N VAL A 37 -13.23 0.89 -5.42
CA VAL A 37 -12.14 -0.05 -5.06
C VAL A 37 -12.55 -1.50 -5.33
N TYR A 38 -13.67 -1.96 -4.76
CA TYR A 38 -14.10 -3.35 -4.80
C TYR A 38 -14.23 -3.93 -6.23
N PRO A 39 -14.73 -3.18 -7.24
CA PRO A 39 -14.80 -3.67 -8.61
C PRO A 39 -13.43 -3.97 -9.24
N VAL A 40 -12.36 -3.31 -8.78
CA VAL A 40 -11.00 -3.48 -9.31
C VAL A 40 -10.15 -4.38 -8.40
N TYR A 41 -10.33 -4.24 -7.09
CA TYR A 41 -9.63 -4.97 -6.04
C TYR A 41 -10.66 -5.55 -5.06
N PRO A 42 -11.11 -6.80 -5.25
CA PRO A 42 -12.15 -7.43 -4.44
C PRO A 42 -11.63 -7.84 -3.05
N ILE A 43 -11.28 -6.84 -2.24
CA ILE A 43 -10.82 -6.97 -0.87
C ILE A 43 -11.95 -6.67 0.11
N SER A 44 -11.95 -7.34 1.25
CA SER A 44 -12.90 -7.04 2.32
C SER A 44 -12.75 -5.59 2.79
N TYR A 45 -13.83 -5.02 3.33
CA TYR A 45 -13.76 -3.66 3.90
C TYR A 45 -12.74 -3.56 5.06
N ALA A 46 -12.55 -4.65 5.83
CA ALA A 46 -11.53 -4.70 6.87
C ALA A 46 -10.11 -4.59 6.29
N THR A 47 -9.81 -5.37 5.25
CA THR A 47 -8.54 -5.30 4.52
C THR A 47 -8.33 -3.91 3.91
N PHE A 48 -9.38 -3.33 3.33
CA PHE A 48 -9.35 -1.97 2.81
C PHE A 48 -8.97 -0.94 3.88
N LYS A 49 -9.58 -0.99 5.07
CA LYS A 49 -9.20 -0.08 6.18
C LYS A 49 -7.74 -0.26 6.58
N ASN A 50 -7.24 -1.49 6.63
CA ASN A 50 -5.84 -1.77 6.89
C ASN A 50 -4.94 -1.16 5.79
N TYR A 51 -5.40 -1.09 4.54
CA TYR A 51 -4.64 -0.44 3.47
C TYR A 51 -4.58 1.07 3.65
N MET A 52 -5.65 1.70 4.14
CA MET A 52 -5.69 3.13 4.40
C MET A 52 -4.80 3.57 5.57
N SER A 53 -4.44 2.65 6.48
CA SER A 53 -3.53 2.95 7.60
C SER A 53 -2.04 2.73 7.28
N VAL A 54 -1.71 2.18 6.12
CA VAL A 54 -0.32 1.91 5.74
C VAL A 54 0.36 3.18 5.20
N ASP A 55 1.45 3.58 5.87
CA ASP A 55 2.41 4.52 5.30
C ASP A 55 3.28 3.83 4.23
N ILE A 56 2.89 4.02 2.98
CA ILE A 56 3.56 3.43 1.80
C ILE A 56 4.97 3.96 1.65
N VAL A 57 5.20 5.24 1.92
CA VAL A 57 6.50 5.88 1.72
C VAL A 57 7.50 5.30 2.71
N GLY A 58 7.14 5.26 4.00
CA GLY A 58 7.96 4.65 5.03
C GLY A 58 8.18 3.15 4.79
N ALA A 59 7.15 2.42 4.39
CA ALA A 59 7.27 0.99 4.10
C ALA A 59 8.19 0.70 2.90
N SER A 60 8.10 1.50 1.83
CA SER A 60 8.96 1.37 0.64
C SER A 60 10.42 1.72 0.95
N LYS A 61 10.67 2.76 1.77
CA LYS A 61 12.01 3.09 2.27
C LYS A 61 12.61 1.94 3.07
N ARG A 62 11.86 1.34 4.00
CA ARG A 62 12.30 0.18 4.78
C ARG A 62 12.65 -1.02 3.90
N MET A 63 11.82 -1.30 2.89
CA MET A 63 12.08 -2.39 1.94
C MET A 63 13.35 -2.15 1.12
N THR A 64 13.55 -0.93 0.62
CA THR A 64 14.75 -0.56 -0.15
C THR A 64 16.00 -0.70 0.71
N ARG A 65 15.97 -0.19 1.96
CA ARG A 65 17.08 -0.35 2.91
C ARG A 65 17.41 -1.83 3.18
N ALA A 66 16.40 -2.67 3.35
CA ALA A 66 16.60 -4.11 3.56
C ALA A 66 17.26 -4.78 2.34
N LYS A 67 16.81 -4.49 1.12
CA LYS A 67 17.43 -5.01 -0.11
C LYS A 67 18.90 -4.58 -0.24
N ASN A 68 19.18 -3.31 0.03
CA ASN A 68 20.55 -2.79 -0.02
C ASN A 68 21.44 -3.47 1.04
N ALA A 69 20.95 -3.64 2.27
CA ALA A 69 21.69 -4.31 3.33
C ALA A 69 22.02 -5.78 2.97
N VAL A 70 21.08 -6.46 2.30
CA VAL A 70 21.29 -7.81 1.79
C VAL A 70 22.36 -7.83 0.69
N SER A 71 22.32 -6.91 -0.28
CA SER A 71 23.36 -6.80 -1.33
C SER A 71 24.75 -6.60 -0.72
N VAL A 72 24.88 -5.63 0.19
CA VAL A 72 26.13 -5.32 0.89
C VAL A 72 26.65 -6.51 1.69
N HIS A 73 25.75 -7.28 2.33
CA HIS A 73 26.14 -8.49 3.03
C HIS A 73 26.72 -9.56 2.09
N TYR A 74 26.07 -9.78 0.94
CA TYR A 74 26.59 -10.71 -0.07
C TYR A 74 27.90 -10.25 -0.68
N GLU A 75 28.04 -8.97 -1.01
CA GLU A 75 29.29 -8.39 -1.50
C GLU A 75 30.42 -8.62 -0.48
N ARG A 76 30.19 -8.35 0.81
CA ARG A 76 31.18 -8.63 1.85
C ARG A 76 31.58 -10.11 1.89
N LEU A 77 30.63 -11.04 1.84
CA LEU A 77 30.92 -12.48 1.86
C LEU A 77 31.68 -12.99 0.62
N LEU A 78 31.57 -12.29 -0.51
CA LEU A 78 32.18 -12.72 -1.78
C LEU A 78 33.59 -12.12 -2.00
N PHE A 79 33.92 -11.03 -1.31
CA PHE A 79 35.18 -10.29 -1.50
C PHE A 79 36.09 -10.26 -0.25
N ASP A 80 35.66 -10.86 0.87
CA ASP A 80 36.51 -11.23 2.02
C ASP A 80 36.95 -12.70 1.91
#